data_AF-A0A060XRD3-F1
#
_entry.id   AF-A0A060XRD3-F1
#
_cell.length_a   1.000
_cell.length_b   1.000
_cell.length_c   1.000
_cell.angle_alpha   90.00
_cell.angle_beta   90.00
_cell.angle_gamma   90.00
#
_symmetry.space_group_name_H-M   'P 1'
#
loop_
_entity.id
_entity.type
_entity.pdbx_description
1 polymer ?
#
loop_
_entity_poly.entity_id
_entity_poly.type
_entity_poly.pdbx_seq_one_letter_code
_entity_poly.pdbx_strand_id
1 'polypeptide(L)'
;MIVSNCIIMAFQTDAIIAKKYDIAFSICEHIILTVFIWEILVKWYYGFNIFWKNGWNVLDCLVTLALMLGPLIFPQGGDSLLKVIRVLRVIRSIRGFASMQGMAMMVTVIMQSIPDMANIFFLLLIIMLVFAVFGVTLFSAAVPSAFGDLFSALYTLFICITQDGWMDIYREFKADEGLMYGASLYFFIFLTGGAFIFANLLVAVVTTNLEISMPDYDEKNPNECSPAAVSLSLFPFSHLVFVT
;
A
#
# COMPACT_ATOMS: atom_id res chain seq x y z
N MET A 1 -17.21 17.83 -9.04
CA MET A 1 -16.55 18.53 -7.92
C MET A 1 -15.16 17.99 -7.63
N ILE A 2 -15.01 16.67 -7.51
CA ILE A 2 -13.74 15.98 -7.22
C ILE A 2 -12.65 16.26 -8.28
N VAL A 3 -12.95 16.01 -9.55
CA VAL A 3 -11.99 16.24 -10.66
C VAL A 3 -11.56 17.71 -10.74
N SER A 4 -12.50 18.64 -10.55
CA SER A 4 -12.21 20.08 -10.49
C SER A 4 -11.29 20.44 -9.32
N ASN A 5 -11.51 19.88 -8.13
CA ASN A 5 -10.63 20.07 -6.98
C ASN A 5 -9.21 19.52 -7.21
N CYS A 6 -9.09 18.38 -7.91
CA CYS A 6 -7.79 17.80 -8.25
C CYS A 6 -7.04 18.66 -9.28
N ILE A 7 -7.74 19.18 -10.28
CA ILE A 7 -7.18 20.11 -11.27
C ILE A 7 -6.70 21.40 -10.58
N ILE A 8 -7.49 21.94 -9.65
CA ILE A 8 -7.11 23.13 -8.86
C ILE A 8 -5.82 22.88 -8.06
N MET A 9 -5.71 21.74 -7.37
CA MET A 9 -4.49 21.40 -6.63
C MET A 9 -3.28 21.15 -7.55
N ALA A 10 -3.48 20.54 -8.72
CA ALA A 10 -2.41 20.35 -9.70
C ALA A 10 -1.85 21.71 -10.16
N PHE A 11 -2.72 22.68 -10.46
CA PHE A 11 -2.29 24.03 -10.83
C PHE A 11 -1.66 24.83 -9.69
N GLN A 12 -2.04 24.57 -8.43
CA GLN A 12 -1.40 25.17 -7.26
C GLN A 12 0.01 24.64 -6.97
N THR A 13 0.37 23.47 -7.52
CA THR A 13 1.70 22.89 -7.32
C THR A 13 2.78 23.67 -8.09
N ASP A 14 2.39 24.36 -9.17
CA ASP A 14 3.27 25.25 -9.92
C ASP A 14 3.37 26.63 -9.23
N ALA A 15 4.55 26.97 -8.72
CA ALA A 15 4.81 28.20 -7.97
C ALA A 15 4.58 29.49 -8.78
N ILE A 16 4.65 29.42 -10.12
CA ILE A 16 4.50 30.56 -11.03
C ILE A 16 3.00 30.88 -11.21
N ILE A 17 2.19 29.83 -11.36
CA ILE A 17 0.74 29.94 -11.53
C ILE A 17 0.06 30.27 -10.19
N ALA A 18 0.55 29.68 -9.10
CA ALA A 18 0.04 29.93 -7.75
C ALA A 18 0.13 31.41 -7.34
N LYS A 19 1.28 32.07 -7.57
CA LYS A 19 1.45 33.49 -7.22
C LYS A 19 0.55 34.43 -8.02
N LYS A 20 0.19 34.07 -9.26
CA LYS A 20 -0.61 34.94 -10.14
C LYS A 20 -2.11 34.89 -9.83
N TYR A 21 -2.60 33.78 -9.30
CA TYR A 21 -4.03 33.54 -9.06
C TYR A 21 -4.36 33.14 -7.61
N ASP A 22 -3.50 33.49 -6.65
CA ASP A 22 -3.61 33.10 -5.24
C ASP A 22 -5.00 33.38 -4.63
N ILE A 23 -5.56 34.56 -4.93
CA ILE A 23 -6.90 34.96 -4.47
C ILE A 23 -8.00 34.07 -5.07
N ALA A 24 -7.94 33.79 -6.38
CA ALA A 24 -8.93 32.96 -7.05
C ALA A 24 -8.89 31.52 -6.55
N PHE A 25 -7.68 30.99 -6.29
CA PHE A 25 -7.51 29.67 -5.70
C PHE A 25 -8.05 29.60 -4.27
N SER A 26 -7.75 30.58 -3.43
CA SER A 26 -8.25 30.64 -2.05
C SER A 26 -9.78 30.67 -1.97
N ILE A 27 -10.42 31.44 -2.85
CA ILE A 27 -11.90 31.51 -2.94
C ILE A 27 -12.48 30.17 -3.38
N CYS A 28 -11.93 29.56 -4.44
CA CYS A 28 -12.38 28.25 -4.91
C CYS A 28 -12.24 27.17 -3.82
N GLU A 29 -11.13 27.16 -3.09
CA GLU A 29 -10.93 26.24 -1.97
C GLU A 29 -11.98 26.43 -0.87
N HIS A 30 -12.29 27.67 -0.49
CA HIS A 30 -13.32 27.96 0.50
C HIS A 30 -14.71 27.52 0.05
N ILE A 31 -15.08 27.77 -1.20
CA ILE A 31 -16.35 27.32 -1.78
C ILE A 31 -16.44 25.80 -1.74
N ILE A 32 -15.37 25.13 -2.16
CA ILE A 32 -15.31 23.67 -2.16
C ILE A 32 -15.46 23.16 -0.72
N LEU A 33 -14.67 23.62 0.24
CA LEU A 33 -14.77 23.22 1.64
C LEU A 33 -16.20 23.39 2.20
N THR A 34 -16.84 24.51 1.90
CA THR A 34 -18.20 24.81 2.36
C THR A 34 -19.22 23.81 1.83
N VAL A 35 -19.17 23.48 0.53
CA VAL A 35 -20.06 22.49 -0.07
C VAL A 35 -19.83 21.09 0.52
N PHE A 36 -18.58 20.73 0.81
CA PHE A 36 -18.25 19.45 1.44
C PHE A 36 -18.76 19.34 2.88
N ILE A 37 -18.66 20.43 3.66
CA ILE A 37 -19.26 20.49 4.99
C ILE A 37 -20.78 20.24 4.90
N TRP A 38 -21.44 20.88 3.93
CA TRP A 38 -22.87 20.66 3.69
C TRP A 38 -23.19 19.21 3.29
N GLU A 39 -22.39 18.60 2.42
CA GLU A 39 -22.58 17.20 2.02
C GLU A 39 -22.48 16.24 3.22
N ILE A 40 -21.50 16.44 4.10
CA ILE A 40 -21.33 15.63 5.32
C ILE A 40 -22.50 15.85 6.29
N LEU A 41 -22.91 17.11 6.50
CA LEU A 41 -24.03 17.44 7.39
C LEU A 41 -25.34 16.80 6.93
N VAL A 42 -25.60 16.81 5.62
CA VAL A 42 -26.78 16.13 5.04
C VAL A 42 -26.69 14.62 5.28
N LYS A 43 -25.55 13.98 5.01
CA LYS A 43 -25.36 12.53 5.26
C LYS A 43 -25.50 12.18 6.74
N TRP A 44 -25.02 13.06 7.63
CA TRP A 44 -25.10 12.90 9.07
C TRP A 44 -26.55 13.00 9.57
N TYR A 45 -27.34 13.92 9.01
CA TYR A 45 -28.75 14.11 9.34
C TYR A 45 -29.65 12.97 8.85
N TYR A 46 -29.45 12.49 7.61
CA TYR A 46 -30.29 11.43 7.02
C TYR A 46 -30.04 10.03 7.59
N GLY A 47 -28.93 9.80 8.30
CA GLY A 47 -28.60 8.45 8.77
C GLY A 47 -27.44 8.39 9.74
N PHE A 48 -27.58 8.99 10.93
CA PHE A 48 -26.53 9.02 11.97
C PHE A 48 -25.90 7.64 12.22
N ASN A 49 -26.70 6.61 12.48
CA ASN A 49 -26.18 5.28 12.83
C ASN A 49 -25.51 4.56 11.64
N ILE A 50 -25.94 4.86 10.41
CA ILE A 50 -25.36 4.31 9.17
C ILE A 50 -24.07 5.05 8.82
N PHE A 51 -24.01 6.35 9.11
CA PHE A 51 -22.86 7.21 8.88
C PHE A 51 -21.63 6.72 9.65
N TRP A 52 -21.77 6.42 10.94
CA TRP A 52 -20.66 5.97 11.79
C TRP A 52 -20.18 4.54 11.48
N LYS A 53 -21.02 3.70 10.85
CA LYS A 53 -20.62 2.36 10.42
C LYS A 53 -19.77 2.36 9.14
N ASN A 54 -19.90 3.39 8.30
CA ASN A 54 -19.12 3.51 7.09
C ASN A 54 -17.79 4.22 7.39
N GLY A 55 -16.69 3.45 7.48
CA GLY A 55 -15.36 3.98 7.80
C GLY A 55 -14.90 5.12 6.87
N TRP A 56 -15.40 5.14 5.63
CA TRP A 56 -15.11 6.21 4.69
C TRP A 56 -15.79 7.54 5.01
N ASN A 57 -17.01 7.50 5.56
CA ASN A 57 -17.72 8.69 5.99
C ASN A 57 -17.10 9.27 7.26
N VAL A 58 -16.61 8.40 8.16
CA VAL A 58 -15.88 8.79 9.38
C VAL A 58 -14.57 9.50 9.02
N LEU A 59 -13.81 8.96 8.05
CA LEU A 59 -12.57 9.58 7.57
C LEU A 59 -12.83 10.96 6.93
N ASP A 60 -13.88 11.10 6.11
CA ASP A 60 -14.24 12.37 5.48
C ASP A 60 -14.66 13.44 6.50
N CYS A 61 -15.42 13.03 7.53
CA CYS A 61 -15.75 13.87 8.67
C CYS A 61 -14.49 14.35 9.41
N LEU A 62 -13.57 13.42 9.71
CA LEU A 62 -12.32 13.73 10.42
C LEU A 62 -11.42 14.67 9.61
N VAL A 63 -11.25 14.43 8.31
CA VAL A 63 -10.44 15.29 7.43
C VAL A 63 -11.06 16.68 7.31
N THR A 64 -12.38 16.77 7.13
CA THR A 64 -13.09 18.06 7.03
C THR A 64 -13.03 18.84 8.34
N LEU A 65 -13.20 18.17 9.49
CA LEU A 65 -13.01 18.79 10.81
C LEU A 65 -11.57 19.26 11.01
N ALA A 66 -10.57 18.47 10.63
CA ALA A 66 -9.17 18.85 10.75
C ALA A 66 -8.82 20.07 9.88
N LEU A 67 -9.40 20.17 8.67
CA LEU A 67 -9.22 21.33 7.78
C LEU A 67 -9.93 22.58 8.29
N MET A 68 -11.06 22.44 8.98
CA MET A 68 -11.80 23.54 9.61
C MET A 68 -11.12 24.04 10.90
N LEU A 69 -10.69 23.12 11.77
CA LEU A 69 -10.13 23.43 13.08
C LEU A 69 -8.65 23.82 13.01
N GLY A 70 -7.88 23.26 12.07
CA GLY A 70 -6.44 23.51 11.95
C GLY A 70 -6.08 25.00 11.90
N PRO A 71 -6.67 25.80 11.00
CA PRO A 71 -6.42 27.24 10.93
C PRO A 71 -6.93 28.04 12.14
N LEU A 72 -7.98 27.56 12.83
CA LEU A 72 -8.59 28.25 13.97
C LEU A 72 -7.80 28.07 15.26
N ILE A 73 -7.30 26.85 15.51
CA ILE A 73 -6.57 26.51 16.74
C ILE A 73 -5.11 27.00 16.66
N PHE A 74 -4.51 26.99 15.46
CA PHE A 74 -3.13 27.39 15.26
C PHE A 74 -2.98 28.47 14.16
N PRO A 75 -3.46 29.70 14.41
CA PRO A 75 -3.34 30.80 13.44
C PRO A 75 -1.88 31.22 13.16
N GLN A 76 -0.95 30.89 14.06
CA GLN A 76 0.50 31.07 13.87
C GLN A 76 1.25 29.74 13.75
N GLY A 77 0.56 28.66 13.36
CA GLY A 77 1.15 27.35 13.25
C GLY A 77 2.37 27.35 12.32
N GLY A 78 3.54 26.96 12.86
CA GLY A 78 4.80 26.92 12.10
C GLY A 78 4.74 25.99 10.88
N ASP A 79 5.81 25.99 10.07
CA ASP A 79 5.92 25.26 8.80
C ASP A 79 5.42 23.80 8.84
N SER A 80 5.54 23.11 9.97
CA SER A 80 5.04 21.75 10.17
C SER A 80 3.52 21.63 10.05
N LEU A 81 2.75 22.59 10.56
CA LEU A 81 1.28 22.57 10.48
C LEU A 81 0.80 22.87 9.06
N LEU A 82 1.50 23.76 8.35
CA LEU A 82 1.25 24.02 6.93
C LEU A 82 1.49 22.76 6.07
N LYS A 83 2.53 21.98 6.38
CA LYS A 83 2.78 20.68 5.73
C LYS A 83 1.65 19.69 6.00
N VAL A 84 1.17 19.58 7.24
CA VAL A 84 0.07 18.66 7.61
C VAL A 84 -1.23 19.06 6.92
N ILE A 85 -1.60 20.33 6.92
CA ILE A 85 -2.81 20.82 6.22
C ILE A 85 -2.71 20.53 4.72
N ARG A 86 -1.52 20.69 4.11
CA ARG A 86 -1.29 20.35 2.71
C ARG A 86 -1.49 18.86 2.44
N VAL A 87 -1.00 17.98 3.32
CA VAL A 87 -1.19 16.52 3.19
C VAL A 87 -2.67 16.13 3.34
N LEU A 88 -3.39 16.73 4.30
CA LEU A 88 -4.82 16.48 4.51
C LEU A 88 -5.66 16.87 3.27
N ARG A 89 -5.30 17.96 2.58
CA ARG A 89 -5.95 18.37 1.32
C ARG A 89 -5.75 17.34 0.20
N VAL A 90 -4.56 16.74 0.12
CA VAL A 90 -4.26 15.68 -0.86
C VAL A 90 -5.05 14.41 -0.55
N ILE A 91 -5.08 13.97 0.71
CA ILE A 91 -5.84 12.80 1.16
C ILE A 91 -7.33 12.93 0.78
N ARG A 92 -7.92 14.10 1.03
CA ARG A 92 -9.32 14.40 0.66
C ARG A 92 -9.58 14.22 -0.84
N SER A 93 -8.64 14.63 -1.67
CA SER A 93 -8.78 14.60 -3.12
C SER A 93 -8.63 13.19 -3.69
N ILE A 94 -7.75 12.39 -3.10
CA ILE A 94 -7.62 10.95 -3.39
C ILE A 94 -8.91 10.22 -3.02
N ARG A 95 -9.56 10.58 -1.91
CA ARG A 95 -10.84 9.97 -1.53
C ARG A 95 -11.95 10.24 -2.54
N GLY A 96 -11.96 11.41 -3.17
CA GLY A 96 -12.88 11.71 -4.25
C GLY A 96 -12.79 10.69 -5.40
N PHE A 97 -11.57 10.27 -5.77
CA PHE A 97 -11.37 9.20 -6.75
C PHE A 97 -11.89 7.85 -6.23
N ALA A 98 -11.63 7.52 -4.97
CA ALA A 98 -12.12 6.30 -4.34
C ALA A 98 -13.66 6.29 -4.11
N SER A 99 -14.35 7.41 -4.32
CA SER A 99 -15.83 7.47 -4.34
C SER A 99 -16.43 7.14 -5.71
N MET A 100 -15.61 7.04 -6.75
CA MET A 100 -16.06 6.53 -8.05
C MET A 100 -16.34 5.03 -7.89
N GLN A 101 -17.58 4.61 -8.16
CA GLN A 101 -18.07 3.25 -7.88
C GLN A 101 -17.16 2.15 -8.43
N GLY A 102 -16.51 2.35 -9.57
CA GLY A 102 -15.55 1.38 -10.14
C GLY A 102 -14.25 1.24 -9.33
N MET A 103 -13.68 2.33 -8.81
CA MET A 103 -12.43 2.27 -8.02
C MET A 103 -12.68 1.75 -6.61
N ALA A 104 -13.82 2.12 -6.01
CA ALA A 104 -14.23 1.62 -4.70
C ALA A 104 -14.31 0.09 -4.68
N MET A 105 -14.90 -0.49 -5.73
CA MET A 105 -15.02 -1.94 -5.89
C MET A 105 -13.64 -2.61 -5.96
N MET A 106 -12.72 -2.08 -6.77
CA MET A 106 -11.35 -2.61 -6.86
C MET A 106 -10.63 -2.57 -5.51
N VAL A 107 -10.72 -1.44 -4.79
CA VAL A 107 -10.10 -1.30 -3.46
C VAL A 107 -10.71 -2.30 -2.48
N THR A 108 -12.04 -2.49 -2.49
CA THR A 108 -12.67 -3.47 -1.60
C THR A 108 -12.27 -4.90 -1.93
N VAL A 109 -12.09 -5.26 -3.20
CA VAL A 109 -11.59 -6.58 -3.62
C VAL A 109 -10.16 -6.79 -3.13
N ILE A 110 -9.28 -5.81 -3.32
CA ILE A 110 -7.90 -5.87 -2.81
C ILE A 110 -7.91 -6.05 -1.28
N MET A 111 -8.72 -5.28 -0.57
CA MET A 111 -8.84 -5.37 0.90
C MET A 111 -9.38 -6.72 1.37
N GLN A 112 -10.23 -7.38 0.57
CA GLN A 112 -10.72 -8.73 0.85
C GLN A 112 -9.66 -9.80 0.64
N SER A 113 -8.71 -9.61 -0.28
CA SER A 113 -7.61 -10.55 -0.51
C SER A 113 -6.44 -10.42 0.49
N ILE A 114 -6.31 -9.29 1.19
CA ILE A 114 -5.28 -9.06 2.23
C ILE A 114 -5.28 -10.13 3.34
N PRO A 115 -6.40 -10.46 4.01
CA PRO A 115 -6.40 -11.43 5.10
C PRO A 115 -5.90 -12.81 4.67
N ASP A 116 -6.21 -13.25 3.45
CA ASP A 116 -5.78 -14.55 2.92
C ASP A 116 -4.26 -14.59 2.73
N MET A 117 -3.66 -13.48 2.31
CA MET A 117 -2.21 -13.34 2.15
C MET A 117 -1.45 -13.11 3.46
N ALA A 118 -2.12 -12.62 4.50
CA ALA A 118 -1.48 -12.14 5.72
C ALA A 118 -0.59 -13.21 6.35
N ASN A 119 -1.02 -14.48 6.33
CA ASN A 119 -0.25 -15.60 6.88
C ASN A 119 1.11 -15.79 6.18
N ILE A 120 1.14 -15.71 4.84
CA ILE A 120 2.36 -15.84 4.05
C ILE A 120 3.26 -14.61 4.28
N PHE A 121 2.66 -13.43 4.36
CA PHE A 121 3.38 -12.20 4.66
C PHE A 121 4.01 -12.20 6.07
N PHE A 122 3.31 -12.72 7.08
CA PHE A 122 3.86 -12.89 8.43
C PHE A 122 5.01 -13.91 8.46
N LEU A 123 4.88 -15.02 7.74
CA LEU A 123 5.98 -15.97 7.57
C LEU A 123 7.21 -15.29 6.96
N LEU A 124 7.00 -14.45 5.95
CA LEU A 124 8.06 -13.70 5.30
C LEU A 124 8.75 -12.71 6.26
N LEU A 125 7.97 -11.98 7.06
CA LEU A 125 8.51 -11.07 8.08
C LEU A 125 9.35 -11.80 9.13
N ILE A 126 8.93 -13.00 9.56
CA ILE A 126 9.70 -13.82 10.52
C ILE A 126 11.04 -14.25 9.91
N ILE A 127 11.04 -14.72 8.66
CA ILE A 127 12.28 -15.09 7.95
C ILE A 127 13.20 -13.89 7.81
N MET A 128 12.66 -12.73 7.42
CA MET A 128 13.43 -11.48 7.37
C MET A 128 14.02 -11.12 8.74
N LEU A 129 13.29 -11.28 9.84
CA LEU A 129 13.79 -10.98 11.17
C LEU A 129 14.94 -11.92 11.58
N VAL A 130 14.82 -13.21 11.28
CA VAL A 130 15.89 -14.19 11.53
C VAL A 130 17.14 -13.82 10.74
N PHE A 131 17.00 -13.53 9.45
CA PHE A 131 18.11 -13.08 8.61
C PHE A 131 18.67 -11.73 9.04
N ALA A 132 17.85 -10.81 9.55
CA ALA A 132 18.29 -9.51 10.05
C ALA A 132 19.19 -9.68 11.27
N VAL A 133 18.81 -10.54 12.22
CA VAL A 133 19.64 -10.86 13.40
C VAL A 133 20.97 -11.47 12.96
N PHE A 134 20.96 -12.43 12.03
CA PHE A 134 22.19 -12.98 11.48
C PHE A 134 23.05 -11.91 10.81
N GLY A 135 22.45 -11.04 9.98
CA GLY A 135 23.15 -9.96 9.30
C GLY A 135 23.81 -8.98 10.26
N VAL A 136 23.12 -8.55 11.32
CA VAL A 136 23.70 -7.70 12.37
C VAL A 136 24.85 -8.42 13.08
N THR A 137 24.70 -9.69 13.43
CA THR A 137 25.77 -10.43 14.13
C THR A 137 27.02 -10.66 13.27
N LEU A 138 26.86 -10.83 11.96
CA LEU A 138 27.96 -11.17 11.04
C LEU A 138 28.60 -9.93 10.41
N PHE A 139 27.80 -8.89 10.13
CA PHE A 139 28.19 -7.78 9.25
C PHE A 139 28.12 -6.39 9.90
N SER A 140 27.67 -6.27 11.15
CA SER A 140 27.56 -4.96 11.83
C SER A 140 28.86 -4.15 11.87
N ALA A 141 30.00 -4.82 12.03
CA ALA A 141 31.31 -4.18 12.07
C ALA A 141 31.82 -3.73 10.69
N ALA A 142 31.39 -4.42 9.62
CA ALA A 142 31.89 -4.20 8.28
C ALA A 142 31.04 -3.21 7.49
N VAL A 143 29.71 -3.32 7.61
CA VAL A 143 28.74 -2.47 6.90
C VAL A 143 27.72 -1.92 7.91
N PRO A 144 28.10 -0.95 8.76
CA PRO A 144 27.21 -0.40 9.78
C PRO A 144 25.99 0.33 9.20
N SER A 145 26.12 0.88 7.98
CA SER A 145 25.04 1.52 7.21
C SER A 145 23.85 0.58 6.96
N ALA A 146 24.13 -0.69 6.68
CA ALA A 146 23.14 -1.70 6.33
C ALA A 146 22.80 -2.64 7.50
N PHE A 147 23.78 -3.02 8.31
CA PHE A 147 23.65 -4.04 9.36
C PHE A 147 24.05 -3.55 10.76
N GLY A 148 24.14 -2.24 10.98
CA GLY A 148 24.52 -1.67 12.28
C GLY A 148 23.50 -1.92 13.39
N ASP A 149 22.21 -1.93 13.04
CA ASP A 149 21.11 -2.20 13.96
C ASP A 149 20.01 -3.04 13.28
N LEU A 150 19.09 -3.57 14.09
CA LEU A 150 18.02 -4.46 13.60
C LEU A 150 17.11 -3.78 12.57
N PHE A 151 16.80 -2.49 12.73
CA PHE A 151 15.91 -1.78 11.82
C PHE A 151 16.59 -1.50 10.48
N SER A 152 17.86 -1.07 10.52
CA SER A 152 18.69 -0.93 9.32
C SER A 152 18.81 -2.26 8.56
N ALA A 153 19.05 -3.36 9.27
CA ALA A 153 19.13 -4.70 8.67
C ALA A 153 17.79 -5.15 8.07
N LEU A 154 16.67 -4.89 8.74
CA LEU A 154 15.32 -5.16 8.21
C LEU A 154 15.03 -4.32 6.94
N TYR A 155 15.44 -3.06 6.92
CA TYR A 155 15.29 -2.19 5.75
C TYR A 155 16.15 -2.67 4.57
N THR A 156 17.41 -3.05 4.83
CA THR A 156 18.28 -3.67 3.83
C THR A 156 17.67 -4.95 3.27
N LEU A 157 17.16 -5.83 4.12
CA LEU A 157 16.51 -7.07 3.68
C LEU A 157 15.19 -6.82 2.94
N PHE A 158 14.47 -5.74 3.29
CA PHE A 158 13.29 -5.29 2.54
C PHE A 158 13.65 -4.87 1.10
N ILE A 159 14.73 -4.11 0.93
CA ILE A 159 15.26 -3.77 -0.39
C ILE A 159 15.65 -5.05 -1.14
N CYS A 160 16.37 -5.96 -0.48
CA CYS A 160 16.82 -7.19 -1.09
C CYS A 160 15.68 -8.12 -1.53
N ILE A 161 14.59 -8.22 -0.75
CA ILE A 161 13.45 -9.05 -1.16
C ILE A 161 12.71 -8.50 -2.37
N THR A 162 12.69 -7.17 -2.55
CA THR A 162 12.18 -6.56 -3.78
C THR A 162 13.09 -6.78 -5.00
N GLN A 163 14.24 -7.44 -4.81
CA GLN A 163 15.25 -7.73 -5.84
C GLN A 163 15.82 -6.48 -6.52
N ASP A 164 15.65 -5.32 -5.91
CA ASP A 164 16.12 -4.03 -6.42
C ASP A 164 17.18 -3.46 -5.46
N GLY A 165 18.18 -2.75 -5.98
CA GLY A 165 19.22 -2.09 -5.16
C GLY A 165 20.16 -2.97 -4.31
N TRP A 166 19.94 -4.29 -4.23
CA TRP A 166 20.76 -5.21 -3.41
C TRP A 166 22.24 -5.26 -3.83
N MET A 167 22.52 -5.04 -5.11
CA MET A 167 23.89 -5.02 -5.64
C MET A 167 24.72 -3.86 -5.08
N ASP A 168 24.09 -2.71 -4.81
CA ASP A 168 24.81 -1.55 -4.28
C ASP A 168 25.21 -1.78 -2.83
N ILE A 169 24.34 -2.44 -2.06
CA ILE A 169 24.62 -2.88 -0.69
C ILE A 169 25.72 -3.96 -0.69
N TYR A 170 25.65 -4.93 -1.61
CA TYR A 170 26.66 -5.98 -1.71
C TYR A 170 28.06 -5.44 -2.07
N ARG A 171 28.14 -4.34 -2.84
CA ARG A 171 29.41 -3.71 -3.20
C ARG A 171 30.16 -3.13 -1.99
N GLU A 172 29.47 -2.78 -0.91
CA GLU A 172 30.11 -2.30 0.33
C GLU A 172 30.99 -3.37 0.98
N PHE A 173 30.72 -4.66 0.72
CA PHE A 173 31.52 -5.78 1.22
C PHE A 173 32.83 -6.00 0.46
N LYS A 174 33.07 -5.29 -0.65
CA LYS A 174 34.26 -5.47 -1.50
C LYS A 174 35.57 -5.05 -0.82
N ALA A 175 35.50 -4.33 0.31
CA ALA A 175 36.66 -3.89 1.06
C ALA A 175 37.43 -5.04 1.75
N ASP A 176 36.78 -6.20 1.97
CA ASP A 176 37.38 -7.38 2.60
C ASP A 176 37.04 -8.65 1.81
N GLU A 177 38.06 -9.27 1.20
CA GLU A 177 37.89 -10.45 0.34
C GLU A 177 37.28 -11.64 1.10
N GLY A 178 37.62 -11.83 2.38
CA GLY A 178 37.09 -12.94 3.18
C GLY A 178 35.62 -12.77 3.51
N LEU A 179 35.23 -11.54 3.84
CA LEU A 179 33.85 -11.20 4.15
C LEU A 179 32.95 -11.21 2.91
N MET A 180 33.51 -10.89 1.74
CA MET A 180 32.78 -10.90 0.46
C MET A 180 32.20 -12.28 0.13
N TYR A 181 32.95 -13.38 0.35
CA TYR A 181 32.44 -14.73 0.11
C TYR A 181 31.29 -15.10 1.07
N GLY A 182 31.42 -14.72 2.35
CA GLY A 182 30.36 -14.94 3.35
C GLY A 182 29.10 -14.14 3.05
N ALA A 183 29.26 -12.87 2.67
CA ALA A 183 28.16 -12.01 2.24
C ALA A 183 27.48 -12.55 0.98
N SER A 184 28.26 -13.02 -0.01
CA SER A 184 27.71 -13.59 -1.26
C SER A 184 26.79 -14.77 -0.97
N LEU A 185 27.22 -15.69 -0.10
CA LEU A 185 26.41 -16.84 0.30
C LEU A 185 25.15 -16.42 1.08
N TYR A 186 25.28 -15.46 1.99
CA TYR A 186 24.15 -14.90 2.74
C TYR A 186 23.10 -14.29 1.81
N PHE A 187 23.50 -13.39 0.91
CA PHE A 187 22.59 -12.76 -0.05
C PHE A 187 22.02 -13.77 -1.04
N PHE A 188 22.82 -14.73 -1.54
CA PHE A 188 22.33 -15.74 -2.46
C PHE A 188 21.19 -16.59 -1.85
N ILE A 189 21.36 -17.05 -0.61
CA ILE A 189 20.34 -17.82 0.10
C ILE A 189 19.09 -16.97 0.34
N PHE A 190 19.27 -15.73 0.82
CA PHE A 190 18.15 -14.84 1.09
C PHE A 190 17.39 -14.44 -0.17
N LEU A 191 18.08 -14.07 -1.25
CA LEU A 191 17.46 -13.67 -2.52
C LEU A 191 16.72 -14.84 -3.16
N THR A 192 17.32 -16.04 -3.20
CA THR A 192 16.66 -17.23 -3.77
C THR A 192 15.44 -17.64 -2.96
N GLY A 193 15.57 -17.73 -1.63
CA GLY A 193 14.47 -18.09 -0.74
C GLY A 193 13.36 -17.04 -0.73
N GLY A 194 13.74 -15.76 -0.67
CA GLY A 194 12.83 -14.62 -0.73
C GLY A 194 12.06 -14.55 -2.04
N ALA A 195 12.73 -14.77 -3.18
CA ALA A 195 12.09 -14.81 -4.49
C ALA A 195 11.07 -15.96 -4.59
N PHE A 196 11.38 -17.14 -4.03
CA PHE A 196 10.42 -18.25 -3.99
C PHE A 196 9.19 -17.93 -3.15
N ILE A 197 9.36 -17.36 -1.96
CA ILE A 197 8.25 -16.95 -1.09
C ILE A 197 7.42 -15.85 -1.75
N PHE A 198 8.07 -14.86 -2.38
CA PHE A 198 7.41 -13.78 -3.09
C PHE A 198 6.60 -14.29 -4.30
N ALA A 199 7.15 -15.24 -5.06
CA ALA A 199 6.42 -15.91 -6.14
C ALA A 199 5.19 -16.65 -5.61
N ASN A 200 5.30 -17.37 -4.48
CA ASN A 200 4.16 -18.04 -3.85
C ASN A 200 3.09 -17.04 -3.37
N LEU A 201 3.48 -15.87 -2.89
CA LEU A 201 2.55 -14.78 -2.56
C LEU A 201 1.80 -14.29 -3.80
N LEU A 202 2.51 -14.09 -4.92
CA LEU A 202 1.88 -13.68 -6.19
C LEU A 202 0.90 -14.73 -6.69
N VAL A 203 1.26 -16.02 -6.62
CA VAL A 203 0.35 -17.12 -6.98
C VAL A 203 -0.90 -17.07 -6.11
N ALA A 204 -0.75 -16.93 -4.79
CA ALA A 204 -1.90 -16.82 -3.89
C ALA A 204 -2.82 -15.64 -4.26
N VAL A 205 -2.26 -14.45 -4.53
CA VAL A 205 -3.03 -13.27 -4.97
C VAL A 205 -3.81 -13.56 -6.24
N VAL A 206 -3.14 -14.10 -7.27
CA VAL A 206 -3.77 -14.35 -8.56
C VAL A 206 -4.86 -15.40 -8.41
N THR A 207 -4.61 -16.46 -7.65
CA THR A 207 -5.62 -17.50 -7.38
C THR A 207 -6.84 -16.92 -6.66
N THR A 208 -6.66 -16.12 -5.61
CA THR A 208 -7.79 -15.47 -4.91
C THR A 208 -8.57 -14.54 -5.83
N ASN A 209 -7.89 -13.78 -6.70
CA ASN A 209 -8.58 -12.91 -7.66
C ASN A 209 -9.37 -13.70 -8.70
N LEU A 210 -8.85 -14.83 -9.18
CA LEU A 210 -9.55 -15.72 -10.09
C LEU A 210 -10.77 -16.35 -9.41
N GLU A 211 -10.64 -16.81 -8.17
CA GLU A 211 -11.74 -17.39 -7.39
C GLU A 211 -12.89 -16.39 -7.17
N ILE A 212 -12.58 -15.13 -6.88
CA ILE A 212 -13.60 -14.05 -6.75
C ILE A 212 -14.29 -13.75 -8.09
N SER A 213 -13.62 -13.99 -9.22
CA SER A 213 -14.15 -13.66 -10.56
C SER A 213 -14.96 -14.78 -11.21
N MET A 214 -14.79 -16.04 -10.77
CA MET A 214 -15.50 -17.20 -11.35
C MET A 214 -17.03 -17.15 -11.17
N PRO A 215 -17.59 -16.74 -10.03
CA PRO A 215 -19.05 -16.67 -9.84
C PRO A 215 -19.75 -15.72 -10.84
N ASP A 216 -19.14 -14.56 -11.16
CA ASP A 216 -19.70 -13.61 -12.14
C ASP A 216 -19.62 -14.16 -13.59
N TYR A 217 -18.63 -15.02 -13.86
CA TYR A 217 -18.51 -15.70 -15.15
C TYR A 217 -19.59 -16.77 -15.34
N ASP A 218 -19.78 -17.63 -14.34
CA ASP A 218 -20.76 -18.73 -14.38
C ASP A 218 -22.20 -18.19 -14.43
N GLU A 219 -22.49 -17.06 -13.77
CA GLU A 219 -23.80 -16.41 -13.82
C GLU A 219 -24.10 -15.80 -15.21
N LYS A 220 -23.09 -15.25 -15.90
CA LYS A 220 -23.25 -14.71 -17.26
C LYS A 220 -23.31 -15.78 -18.35
N ASN A 221 -22.67 -16.94 -18.15
CA ASN A 221 -22.53 -17.97 -19.18
C ASN A 221 -22.95 -19.37 -18.66
N PRO A 222 -24.23 -19.57 -18.28
CA PRO A 222 -24.69 -20.82 -17.67
C PRO A 222 -24.62 -22.06 -18.58
N ASN A 223 -24.38 -21.86 -19.88
CA ASN A 223 -24.28 -22.94 -20.89
C ASN A 223 -22.83 -23.27 -21.29
N GLU A 224 -21.84 -22.53 -20.78
CA GLU A 224 -20.42 -22.81 -21.01
C GLU A 224 -19.82 -23.50 -19.78
N CYS A 225 -19.10 -24.60 -19.99
CA CYS A 225 -18.48 -25.35 -18.89
C CYS A 225 -17.36 -24.50 -18.26
N SER A 226 -17.41 -24.31 -16.94
CA SER A 226 -16.47 -23.46 -16.20
C SER A 226 -14.99 -23.85 -16.46
N PRO A 227 -14.09 -22.90 -16.77
CA PRO A 227 -12.69 -23.20 -17.05
C PRO A 227 -11.94 -23.83 -15.85
N ALA A 228 -12.46 -23.68 -14.63
CA ALA A 228 -11.96 -24.38 -13.45
C ALA A 228 -12.23 -25.90 -13.47
N ALA A 229 -13.36 -26.34 -14.03
CA ALA A 229 -13.67 -27.77 -14.17
C ALA A 229 -12.71 -28.47 -15.14
N VAL A 230 -12.20 -27.73 -16.14
CA VAL A 230 -11.20 -28.22 -17.10
C VAL A 230 -9.81 -28.29 -16.47
N SER A 231 -9.42 -27.32 -15.64
CA SER A 231 -8.11 -27.34 -14.98
C SER A 231 -8.03 -28.36 -13.83
N LEU A 232 -9.11 -28.56 -13.08
CA LEU A 232 -9.17 -29.58 -12.01
C LEU A 232 -9.21 -31.02 -12.56
N SER A 233 -9.74 -31.23 -13.78
CA SER A 233 -9.71 -32.54 -14.46
C SER A 233 -8.38 -32.84 -15.16
N LEU A 234 -7.53 -31.83 -15.37
CA LEU A 234 -6.19 -31.97 -15.99
C LEU A 234 -5.07 -32.27 -14.98
N PHE A 235 -5.33 -32.19 -13.68
CA PHE A 235 -4.43 -32.67 -12.62
C PHE A 235 -4.97 -33.96 -11.99
N PRO A 236 -4.84 -35.13 -12.64
CA PRO A 236 -5.17 -36.38 -12.00
C PRO A 236 -4.12 -36.66 -10.90
N PHE A 237 -4.57 -36.67 -9.65
CA PHE A 237 -4.07 -37.53 -8.57
C PHE A 237 -2.64 -38.08 -8.75
N SER A 238 -1.62 -37.33 -8.31
CA SER A 238 -0.33 -37.89 -7.90
C SER A 238 -0.42 -38.37 -6.45
N HIS A 239 -1.33 -39.31 -6.17
CA HIS A 239 -1.36 -40.09 -4.93
C HIS A 239 -1.14 -41.56 -5.28
N LEU A 240 0.11 -41.93 -5.55
CA LEU A 240 0.48 -43.34 -5.70
C LEU A 240 1.95 -43.62 -5.36
N VAL A 241 2.42 -43.20 -4.18
CA VAL A 241 3.58 -43.83 -3.51
C VAL A 241 3.45 -43.63 -2.00
N PHE A 242 2.76 -44.53 -1.28
CA PHE A 242 3.06 -44.88 0.13
C PHE A 242 2.15 -46.02 0.64
N VAL A 243 2.22 -47.21 0.05
CA VAL A 243 1.94 -48.48 0.77
C VAL A 243 2.74 -49.60 0.10
N THR A 244 3.97 -49.83 0.57
CA THR A 244 4.58 -51.13 0.92
C THR A 244 5.98 -50.85 1.46
#